data_AF-A0A0N0TU48-F1
#
_entry.id   AF-A0A0N0TU48-F1
#
_cell.length_a   1.000
_cell.length_b   1.000
_cell.length_c   1.000
_cell.angle_alpha   90.00
_cell.angle_beta   90.00
_cell.angle_gamma   90.00
#
_symmetry.space_group_name_H-M   'P 1'
#
loop_
_entity.id
_entity.type
_entity.pdbx_description
1 polymer ?
#
loop_
_entity_poly.entity_id
_entity_poly.type
_entity_poly.pdbx_seq_one_letter_code
_entity_poly.pdbx_strand_id
1 'polypeptide(L)'
;MSATTRWFRRGDHLVMLGASAGAFVLLALSTLTGWPVGAGGAGSPATTTVNPVMAAQAGDCLNWTKQDLTDVEKVDCAAQHLFEVTGVADISAAHGPQAPFPDDAQWQQISQEQCAKTSLDYLGGKFDPFGKYTVGPLNPGERLWREGQRTLRCGLQVAGPAGGLLPSYGTARTQDQSDVYDPGVCLGITATGSVADPVDCLKPHTFEITGVVTLPPGEFPPSDQQDDVLFAECGKLTAEYTGGADLKARGLIVTWDTRLPESWAAGSRQANCKVGAQPVDNVLIAWEGSVRNPNAPPLTTSNPPQTTAVQQDEPTGAPLHSSSSSAAPPSSGSKTPKSDETTTTATTTTTSR
;
A
#
# COMPACT_ATOMS: atom_id res chain seq x y z
N MET A 1 46.08 -20.98 57.67
CA MET A 1 47.21 -20.50 58.51
C MET A 1 48.07 -19.54 57.68
N SER A 2 49.00 -18.83 58.31
CA SER A 2 49.90 -17.80 57.71
C SER A 2 50.84 -18.36 56.62
N ALA A 3 51.64 -17.59 55.87
CA ALA A 3 52.10 -16.18 55.98
C ALA A 3 52.46 -15.63 54.56
N THR A 4 52.42 -14.32 54.24
CA THR A 4 53.50 -13.28 54.34
C THR A 4 54.93 -13.79 53.98
N THR A 5 55.85 -13.06 53.34
CA THR A 5 56.20 -11.61 53.34
C THR A 5 57.16 -11.36 52.13
N ARG A 6 56.98 -10.40 51.19
CA ARG A 6 57.35 -8.95 51.14
C ARG A 6 58.86 -8.62 51.38
N TRP A 7 59.38 -7.61 50.64
CA TRP A 7 60.46 -6.59 50.96
C TRP A 7 61.68 -6.43 50.01
N PHE A 8 61.69 -5.34 49.23
CA PHE A 8 62.81 -4.37 48.97
C PHE A 8 64.03 -4.83 48.11
N ARG A 9 64.86 -3.98 47.45
CA ARG A 9 65.06 -2.50 47.30
C ARG A 9 65.70 -2.23 45.88
N ARG A 10 66.29 -1.10 45.39
CA ARG A 10 66.77 0.24 45.85
C ARG A 10 67.00 1.18 44.62
N GLY A 11 66.83 2.52 44.79
CA GLY A 11 67.48 3.59 43.99
C GLY A 11 67.00 3.84 42.54
N ASP A 12 67.15 5.02 41.94
CA ASP A 12 67.60 6.34 42.43
C ASP A 12 66.91 7.50 41.67
N HIS A 13 67.15 8.76 42.06
CA HIS A 13 66.41 9.96 41.64
C HIS A 13 67.11 10.84 40.56
N LEU A 14 66.36 11.83 40.06
CA LEU A 14 66.81 13.11 39.44
C LEU A 14 67.46 13.09 38.03
N VAL A 15 66.64 13.34 37.00
CA VAL A 15 66.99 14.12 35.78
C VAL A 15 65.69 14.79 35.24
N MET A 16 65.81 15.94 34.55
CA MET A 16 64.75 16.66 33.79
C MET A 16 63.58 17.29 34.59
N LEU A 17 63.86 18.43 35.22
CA LEU A 17 62.92 19.55 35.35
C LEU A 17 63.25 20.59 34.26
N GLY A 18 62.34 20.92 33.35
CA GLY A 18 62.58 21.99 32.36
C GLY A 18 61.86 21.93 31.00
N ALA A 19 60.55 21.66 30.95
CA ALA A 19 59.82 21.56 29.66
C ALA A 19 58.38 22.10 29.66
N SER A 20 58.00 22.96 30.60
CA SER A 20 56.57 23.30 30.86
C SER A 20 56.26 24.79 31.06
N ALA A 21 57.10 25.70 30.52
CA ALA A 21 56.88 27.16 30.60
C ALA A 21 56.64 27.88 29.26
N GLY A 22 56.77 27.19 28.11
CA GLY A 22 56.66 27.82 26.78
C GLY A 22 55.24 27.91 26.20
N ALA A 23 54.36 26.95 26.53
CA ALA A 23 53.09 26.76 25.81
C ALA A 23 52.01 27.84 26.09
N PHE A 24 52.03 28.46 27.27
CA PHE A 24 50.95 29.38 27.68
C PHE A 24 51.12 30.83 27.19
N VAL A 25 52.31 31.22 26.72
CA VAL A 25 52.55 32.60 26.24
C VAL A 25 51.98 32.83 24.83
N LEU A 26 51.98 31.79 23.98
CA LEU A 26 51.49 31.89 22.59
C LEU A 26 49.96 31.92 22.47
N LEU A 27 49.22 31.52 23.51
CA LEU A 27 47.75 31.56 23.54
C LEU A 27 47.18 32.93 23.98
N ALA A 28 48.03 33.89 24.33
CA ALA A 28 47.60 35.19 24.87
C ALA A 28 47.72 36.39 23.89
N LEU A 29 48.32 36.21 22.71
CA LEU A 29 48.58 37.30 21.75
C LEU A 29 47.69 37.30 20.49
N SER A 30 46.89 36.26 20.26
CA SER A 30 46.06 36.11 19.05
C SER A 30 44.72 36.88 19.08
N THR A 31 44.46 37.65 20.13
CA THR A 31 43.18 38.35 20.37
C THR A 31 43.12 39.80 19.86
N LEU A 32 44.20 40.32 19.23
CA LEU A 32 44.35 41.75 18.91
C LEU A 32 44.49 42.09 17.40
N THR A 33 44.32 41.13 16.49
CA THR A 33 44.28 41.38 15.04
C THR A 33 42.92 41.00 14.44
N GLY A 34 41.86 41.67 14.88
CA GLY A 34 40.52 41.49 14.32
C GLY A 34 40.36 42.12 12.94
N TRP A 35 40.06 41.32 11.93
CA TRP A 35 39.36 41.79 10.74
C TRP A 35 37.84 41.76 10.98
N PRO A 36 37.07 42.72 10.44
CA PRO A 36 35.62 42.74 10.62
C PRO A 36 34.98 41.63 9.77
N VAL A 37 34.81 40.45 10.37
CA VAL A 37 33.82 39.46 9.91
C VAL A 37 32.43 40.08 10.09
N GLY A 38 31.98 40.79 9.05
CA GLY A 38 30.65 41.37 9.02
C GLY A 38 29.60 40.28 9.24
N ALA A 39 28.55 40.60 10.01
CA ALA A 39 27.48 39.67 10.37
C ALA A 39 26.52 39.40 9.19
N GLY A 40 27.08 38.98 8.05
CA GLY A 40 26.35 38.24 7.03
C GLY A 40 26.01 36.89 7.62
N GLY A 41 24.77 36.73 8.09
CA GLY A 41 24.26 35.45 8.56
C GLY A 41 24.28 34.46 7.41
N ALA A 42 25.30 33.61 7.37
CA ALA A 42 25.33 32.41 6.56
C ALA A 42 24.29 31.44 7.13
N GLY A 43 23.01 31.70 6.82
CA GLY A 43 21.96 30.73 7.04
C GLY A 43 22.37 29.44 6.35
N SER A 44 22.25 28.32 7.05
CA SER A 44 22.41 26.99 6.46
C SER A 44 21.66 26.97 5.13
N PRO A 45 22.28 26.50 4.02
CA PRO A 45 21.57 26.44 2.75
C PRO A 45 20.28 25.68 3.00
N ALA A 46 19.14 26.33 2.75
CA ALA A 46 17.85 25.73 3.03
C ALA A 46 17.79 24.43 2.25
N THR A 47 17.80 23.30 2.97
CA THR A 47 17.66 21.99 2.36
C THR A 47 16.24 21.93 1.84
N THR A 48 16.06 22.34 0.58
CA THR A 48 14.79 22.26 -0.12
C THR A 48 14.29 20.84 0.01
N THR A 49 13.24 20.64 0.80
CA THR A 49 12.65 19.32 1.01
C THR A 49 12.04 18.86 -0.30
N VAL A 50 12.84 18.15 -1.09
CA VAL A 50 12.42 17.65 -2.40
C VAL A 50 11.29 16.66 -2.14
N ASN A 51 10.10 16.96 -2.67
CA ASN A 51 8.98 16.03 -2.58
C ASN A 51 9.40 14.70 -3.27
N PRO A 52 9.37 13.55 -2.57
CA PRO A 52 9.93 12.30 -3.09
C PRO A 52 9.16 11.77 -4.30
N VAL A 53 7.83 11.95 -4.36
CA VAL A 53 7.02 11.65 -5.56
C VAL A 53 7.50 12.48 -6.76
N MET A 54 7.79 13.76 -6.54
CA MET A 54 8.31 14.66 -7.58
C MET A 54 9.81 14.46 -7.88
N ALA A 55 10.55 13.71 -7.07
CA ALA A 55 11.94 13.31 -7.32
C ALA A 55 12.04 12.01 -8.13
N ALA A 56 11.15 11.05 -7.86
CA ALA A 56 11.20 9.68 -8.36
C ALA A 56 11.30 9.58 -9.90
N GLN A 57 11.92 8.52 -10.41
CA GLN A 57 12.13 8.24 -11.83
C GLN A 57 11.66 6.82 -12.20
N ALA A 58 11.63 6.48 -13.50
CA ALA A 58 11.25 5.14 -13.95
C ALA A 58 12.17 4.06 -13.37
N GLY A 59 11.61 3.10 -12.61
CA GLY A 59 12.36 2.12 -11.83
C GLY A 59 12.51 2.43 -10.34
N ASP A 60 11.94 3.54 -9.86
CA ASP A 60 11.89 3.87 -8.44
C ASP A 60 10.62 3.30 -7.79
N CYS A 61 10.79 2.55 -6.71
CA CYS A 61 9.69 2.10 -5.87
C CYS A 61 9.44 3.07 -4.70
N LEU A 62 8.17 3.37 -4.45
CA LEU A 62 7.70 4.29 -3.42
C LEU A 62 6.82 3.55 -2.41
N ASN A 63 7.03 3.86 -1.13
CA ASN A 63 6.26 3.32 -0.02
C ASN A 63 5.73 4.45 0.86
N TRP A 64 4.64 4.19 1.58
CA TRP A 64 4.04 5.08 2.56
C TRP A 64 3.25 4.27 3.58
N THR A 65 2.94 4.85 4.74
CA THR A 65 2.06 4.24 5.75
C THR A 65 0.84 5.08 6.06
N LYS A 66 0.88 6.38 5.76
CA LYS A 66 -0.28 7.26 5.90
C LYS A 66 -1.12 7.28 4.65
N GLN A 67 -2.41 7.45 4.87
CA GLN A 67 -3.40 7.62 3.83
C GLN A 67 -3.12 8.88 2.98
N ASP A 68 -2.64 9.97 3.60
CA ASP A 68 -2.44 11.31 3.02
C ASP A 68 -1.12 11.53 2.24
N LEU A 69 -0.31 10.47 2.05
CA LEU A 69 1.04 10.50 1.46
C LEU A 69 2.05 11.47 2.10
N THR A 70 1.81 12.02 3.30
CA THR A 70 2.78 12.92 3.96
C THR A 70 4.01 12.21 4.51
N ASP A 71 4.10 10.89 4.38
CA ASP A 71 5.24 10.05 4.72
C ASP A 71 5.80 9.22 3.54
N VAL A 72 5.48 9.57 2.28
CA VAL A 72 6.08 8.87 1.12
C VAL A 72 7.60 8.91 1.19
N GLU A 73 8.21 7.76 1.00
CA GLU A 73 9.65 7.60 0.81
C GLU A 73 9.97 6.74 -0.41
N LYS A 74 11.20 6.90 -0.94
CA LYS A 74 11.75 5.99 -1.94
C LYS A 74 12.44 4.83 -1.24
N VAL A 75 12.06 3.60 -1.60
CA VAL A 75 12.61 2.36 -1.05
C VAL A 75 13.36 1.57 -2.12
N ASP A 76 14.11 0.56 -1.71
CA ASP A 76 14.54 -0.50 -2.63
C ASP A 76 13.31 -1.31 -3.06
N CYS A 77 13.18 -1.64 -4.35
CA CYS A 77 12.04 -2.40 -4.84
C CYS A 77 11.93 -3.81 -4.24
N ALA A 78 13.01 -4.40 -3.72
CA ALA A 78 12.95 -5.67 -2.99
C ALA A 78 12.35 -5.52 -1.57
N ALA A 79 12.27 -4.30 -1.04
CA ALA A 79 11.51 -3.99 0.15
C ALA A 79 10.03 -3.73 -0.19
N GLN A 80 9.19 -3.65 0.86
CA GLN A 80 7.78 -3.34 0.73
C GLN A 80 7.56 -1.97 0.07
N HIS A 81 6.76 -1.94 -0.98
CA HIS A 81 6.32 -0.70 -1.65
C HIS A 81 4.85 -0.79 -2.08
N LEU A 82 4.24 0.36 -2.36
CA LEU A 82 2.84 0.48 -2.81
C LEU A 82 2.72 1.08 -4.22
N PHE A 83 3.82 1.55 -4.80
CA PHE A 83 3.90 2.09 -6.16
C PHE A 83 5.27 1.81 -6.78
N GLU A 84 5.31 1.36 -8.02
CA GLU A 84 6.54 1.34 -8.84
C GLU A 84 6.38 2.34 -10.00
N VAL A 85 7.25 3.35 -10.05
CA VAL A 85 7.20 4.38 -11.10
C VAL A 85 7.63 3.77 -12.43
N THR A 86 6.73 3.81 -13.43
CA THR A 86 7.01 3.39 -14.80
C THR A 86 7.48 4.55 -15.67
N GLY A 87 7.10 5.79 -15.33
CA GLY A 87 7.56 6.97 -16.06
C GLY A 87 7.06 8.31 -15.52
N VAL A 88 7.40 9.36 -16.27
CA VAL A 88 7.16 10.75 -15.92
C VAL A 88 6.40 11.42 -17.06
N ALA A 89 5.22 11.97 -16.78
CA ALA A 89 4.39 12.68 -17.76
C ALA A 89 4.24 14.15 -17.36
N ASP A 90 4.31 15.07 -18.32
CA ASP A 90 4.04 16.50 -18.13
C ASP A 90 2.77 16.88 -18.90
N ILE A 91 1.72 17.25 -18.16
CA ILE A 91 0.42 17.62 -18.72
C ILE A 91 0.21 19.14 -18.83
N SER A 92 1.26 19.95 -18.64
CA SER A 92 1.19 21.42 -18.68
C SER A 92 0.64 22.02 -19.97
N ALA A 93 0.84 21.35 -21.11
CA ALA A 93 0.33 21.78 -22.41
C ALA A 93 -1.20 21.72 -22.51
N ALA A 94 -1.85 20.77 -21.80
CA ALA A 94 -3.30 20.66 -21.71
C ALA A 94 -3.86 21.40 -20.48
N HIS A 95 -3.13 21.40 -19.37
CA HIS A 95 -3.54 21.99 -18.10
C HIS A 95 -2.70 23.22 -17.76
N GLY A 96 -3.07 24.37 -18.33
CA GLY A 96 -2.36 25.63 -18.09
C GLY A 96 -2.36 26.12 -16.63
N PRO A 97 -1.69 27.26 -16.32
CA PRO A 97 -1.48 27.73 -14.95
C PRO A 97 -2.75 27.97 -14.13
N GLN A 98 -3.87 28.29 -14.79
CA GLN A 98 -5.18 28.54 -14.16
C GLN A 98 -6.17 27.37 -14.31
N ALA A 99 -5.70 26.20 -14.78
CA ALA A 99 -6.54 25.00 -14.83
C ALA A 99 -6.94 24.58 -13.40
N PRO A 100 -8.22 24.19 -13.16
CA PRO A 100 -8.62 23.61 -11.88
C PRO A 100 -7.84 22.32 -11.62
N PHE A 101 -7.79 21.89 -10.35
CA PHE A 101 -7.35 20.53 -10.05
C PHE A 101 -8.39 19.55 -10.64
N PRO A 102 -7.99 18.51 -11.39
CA PRO A 102 -8.93 17.59 -12.02
C PRO A 102 -9.73 16.76 -11.01
N ASP A 103 -10.91 16.27 -11.42
CA ASP A 103 -11.75 15.33 -10.68
C ASP A 103 -11.41 13.86 -11.02
N ASP A 104 -12.11 12.91 -10.40
CA ASP A 104 -11.99 11.45 -10.63
C ASP A 104 -11.94 11.07 -12.10
N ALA A 105 -12.96 11.47 -12.86
CA ALA A 105 -13.14 11.04 -14.24
C ALA A 105 -12.03 11.63 -15.13
N GLN A 106 -11.64 12.87 -14.84
CA GLN A 106 -10.52 13.52 -15.50
C GLN A 106 -9.19 12.85 -15.16
N TRP A 107 -8.93 12.48 -13.91
CA TRP A 107 -7.71 11.77 -13.51
C TRP A 107 -7.64 10.33 -14.06
N GLN A 108 -8.77 9.62 -14.11
CA GLN A 108 -8.88 8.31 -14.76
C GLN A 108 -8.63 8.41 -16.28
N GLN A 109 -9.11 9.48 -16.93
CA GLN A 109 -8.80 9.76 -18.34
C GLN A 109 -7.31 10.09 -18.52
N ILE A 110 -6.73 10.94 -17.67
CA ILE A 110 -5.30 11.29 -17.69
C ILE A 110 -4.42 10.03 -17.48
N SER A 111 -4.82 9.08 -16.61
CA SER A 111 -4.11 7.80 -16.46
C SER A 111 -4.10 6.99 -17.76
N GLN A 112 -5.25 6.89 -18.43
CA GLN A 112 -5.38 6.18 -19.71
C GLN A 112 -4.55 6.84 -20.83
N GLU A 113 -4.60 8.17 -20.94
CA GLU A 113 -3.90 8.91 -21.99
C GLU A 113 -2.38 8.97 -21.78
N GLN A 114 -1.92 9.16 -20.54
CA GLN A 114 -0.52 9.47 -20.23
C GLN A 114 0.26 8.27 -19.67
N CYS A 115 -0.41 7.37 -18.93
CA CYS A 115 0.24 6.32 -18.15
C CYS A 115 0.08 4.91 -18.72
N ALA A 116 -1.04 4.57 -19.38
CA ALA A 116 -1.27 3.23 -19.91
C ALA A 116 -0.16 2.77 -20.87
N LYS A 117 0.20 3.58 -21.88
CA LYS A 117 1.32 3.26 -22.79
C LYS A 117 2.67 3.26 -22.06
N THR A 118 2.90 4.22 -21.17
CA THR A 118 4.14 4.35 -20.40
C THR A 118 4.42 3.11 -19.56
N SER A 119 3.40 2.56 -18.88
CA SER A 119 3.49 1.32 -18.12
C SER A 119 3.61 0.07 -19.02
N LEU A 120 2.90 0.01 -20.15
CA LEU A 120 3.03 -1.08 -21.11
C LEU A 120 4.45 -1.17 -21.71
N ASP A 121 5.03 -0.05 -22.10
CA ASP A 121 6.41 0.03 -22.61
C ASP A 121 7.42 -0.35 -21.51
N TYR A 122 7.18 0.09 -20.27
CA TYR A 122 8.02 -0.21 -19.10
C TYR A 122 8.08 -1.71 -18.77
N LEU A 123 6.97 -2.42 -18.97
CA LEU A 123 6.84 -3.88 -18.84
C LEU A 123 7.24 -4.65 -20.12
N GLY A 124 7.89 -3.99 -21.09
CA GLY A 124 8.39 -4.64 -22.31
C GLY A 124 7.29 -5.09 -23.28
N GLY A 125 6.16 -4.40 -23.30
CA GLY A 125 5.02 -4.72 -24.17
C GLY A 125 4.09 -5.80 -23.62
N LYS A 126 4.20 -6.14 -22.34
CA LYS A 126 3.40 -7.16 -21.65
C LYS A 126 2.70 -6.58 -20.43
N PHE A 127 1.40 -6.38 -20.53
CA PHE A 127 0.55 -5.99 -19.41
C PHE A 127 -0.67 -6.92 -19.39
N ASP A 128 -0.94 -7.57 -18.27
CA ASP A 128 -2.12 -8.42 -18.07
C ASP A 128 -3.31 -7.56 -17.63
N PRO A 129 -4.37 -7.38 -18.47
CA PRO A 129 -5.54 -6.59 -18.10
C PRO A 129 -6.40 -7.24 -16.99
N PHE A 130 -6.11 -8.49 -16.62
CA PHE A 130 -6.72 -9.22 -15.51
C PHE A 130 -5.66 -9.71 -14.49
N GLY A 131 -4.49 -9.07 -14.50
CA GLY A 131 -3.39 -9.37 -13.58
C GLY A 131 -3.41 -8.51 -12.32
N LYS A 132 -2.48 -8.79 -11.41
CA LYS A 132 -2.37 -8.12 -10.09
C LYS A 132 -2.00 -6.64 -10.15
N TYR A 133 -1.58 -6.12 -11.30
CA TYR A 133 -1.09 -4.75 -11.43
C TYR A 133 -2.11 -3.82 -12.08
N THR A 134 -2.40 -2.69 -11.43
CA THR A 134 -3.18 -1.58 -11.98
C THR A 134 -2.25 -0.42 -12.39
N VAL A 135 -2.69 0.41 -13.34
CA VAL A 135 -1.92 1.59 -13.83
C VAL A 135 -2.54 2.88 -13.28
N GLY A 136 -1.73 3.64 -12.54
CA GLY A 136 -2.17 4.88 -11.87
C GLY A 136 -1.19 6.06 -12.04
N PRO A 137 -1.66 7.31 -11.91
CA PRO A 137 -0.83 8.50 -11.83
C PRO A 137 -0.73 9.02 -10.38
N LEU A 138 0.45 8.96 -9.75
CA LEU A 138 0.67 9.81 -8.57
C LEU A 138 0.75 11.26 -9.05
N ASN A 139 -0.27 12.04 -8.69
CA ASN A 139 -0.37 13.45 -9.05
C ASN A 139 0.31 14.34 -7.98
N PRO A 140 0.56 15.64 -8.24
CA PRO A 140 1.31 16.48 -7.33
C PRO A 140 0.48 16.98 -6.12
N GLY A 141 -0.81 16.68 -6.07
CA GLY A 141 -1.77 17.21 -5.10
C GLY A 141 -2.11 18.69 -5.33
N GLU A 142 -3.26 19.14 -4.83
CA GLU A 142 -3.76 20.49 -5.08
C GLU A 142 -2.76 21.62 -4.77
N ARG A 143 -1.96 21.46 -3.71
CA ARG A 143 -1.04 22.52 -3.24
C ARG A 143 0.03 22.80 -4.29
N LEU A 144 0.74 21.77 -4.74
CA LEU A 144 1.73 21.91 -5.81
C LEU A 144 1.04 22.27 -7.13
N TRP A 145 -0.18 21.79 -7.39
CA TRP A 145 -0.97 22.19 -8.57
C TRP A 145 -1.25 23.71 -8.59
N ARG A 146 -1.61 24.31 -7.46
CA ARG A 146 -1.75 25.78 -7.32
C ARG A 146 -0.42 26.52 -7.48
N GLU A 147 0.69 25.89 -7.12
CA GLU A 147 2.06 26.39 -7.36
C GLU A 147 2.54 26.19 -8.81
N GLY A 148 1.70 25.64 -9.69
CA GLY A 148 1.96 25.47 -11.12
C GLY A 148 2.53 24.11 -11.53
N GLN A 149 2.67 23.16 -10.60
CA GLN A 149 3.19 21.83 -10.89
C GLN A 149 2.21 21.03 -11.77
N ARG A 150 2.73 20.44 -12.85
CA ARG A 150 1.95 19.65 -13.85
C ARG A 150 2.62 18.33 -14.24
N THR A 151 3.73 17.97 -13.61
CA THR A 151 4.37 16.67 -13.82
C THR A 151 3.80 15.62 -12.88
N LEU A 152 3.42 14.47 -13.43
CA LEU A 152 2.89 13.29 -12.73
C LEU A 152 3.98 12.23 -12.56
N ARG A 153 3.68 11.16 -11.81
CA ARG A 153 4.37 9.86 -11.95
C ARG A 153 3.39 8.80 -12.37
N CYS A 154 3.60 8.28 -13.58
CA CYS A 154 2.93 7.07 -14.03
C CYS A 154 3.58 5.88 -13.34
N GLY A 155 2.78 4.89 -12.97
CA GLY A 155 3.30 3.70 -12.32
C GLY A 155 2.35 2.52 -12.29
N LEU A 156 2.76 1.53 -11.51
CA LEU A 156 2.06 0.29 -11.26
C LEU A 156 1.82 0.13 -9.75
N GLN A 157 0.64 -0.37 -9.41
CA GLN A 157 0.21 -0.65 -8.04
C GLN A 157 -0.40 -2.05 -7.98
N VAL A 158 -0.42 -2.67 -6.80
CA VAL A 158 -1.21 -3.89 -6.58
C VAL A 158 -2.47 -3.49 -5.82
N ALA A 159 -3.64 -3.85 -6.36
CA ALA A 159 -4.94 -3.56 -5.76
C ALA A 159 -5.64 -4.87 -5.37
N GLY A 160 -6.30 -4.88 -4.21
CA GLY A 160 -7.18 -5.98 -3.82
C GLY A 160 -8.54 -5.92 -4.52
N PRO A 161 -9.40 -6.94 -4.35
CA PRO A 161 -10.67 -7.04 -5.06
C PRO A 161 -11.71 -5.93 -4.74
N ALA A 162 -11.52 -5.15 -3.67
CA ALA A 162 -12.32 -3.97 -3.36
C ALA A 162 -11.58 -2.63 -3.61
N GLY A 163 -10.37 -2.68 -4.19
CA GLY A 163 -9.59 -1.52 -4.62
C GLY A 163 -8.54 -1.02 -3.62
N GLY A 164 -8.49 -1.53 -2.39
CA GLY A 164 -7.46 -1.16 -1.43
C GLY A 164 -6.07 -1.62 -1.87
N LEU A 165 -5.03 -0.83 -1.58
CA LEU A 165 -3.68 -1.11 -2.06
C LEU A 165 -2.99 -2.21 -1.24
N LEU A 166 -2.30 -3.11 -1.94
CA LEU A 166 -1.59 -4.23 -1.33
C LEU A 166 -0.06 -4.01 -1.42
N PRO A 167 0.70 -4.46 -0.41
CA PRO A 167 2.15 -4.39 -0.47
C PRO A 167 2.71 -5.24 -1.62
N SER A 168 3.65 -4.65 -2.36
CA SER A 168 4.43 -5.26 -3.43
C SER A 168 5.90 -5.43 -3.02
N TYR A 169 6.57 -6.41 -3.61
CA TYR A 169 7.97 -6.77 -3.35
C TYR A 169 8.62 -7.30 -4.64
N GLY A 170 9.78 -6.74 -5.02
CA GLY A 170 10.44 -6.94 -6.32
C GLY A 170 9.86 -6.07 -7.44
N THR A 171 10.59 -5.84 -8.52
CA THR A 171 10.13 -5.03 -9.67
C THR A 171 9.14 -5.79 -10.57
N ALA A 172 8.05 -5.12 -10.95
CA ALA A 172 7.03 -5.59 -11.88
C ALA A 172 7.59 -5.97 -13.26
N ARG A 173 8.78 -5.46 -13.66
CA ARG A 173 9.47 -5.86 -14.90
C ARG A 173 9.84 -7.33 -14.96
N THR A 174 10.01 -7.98 -13.80
CA THR A 174 10.51 -9.36 -13.70
C THR A 174 9.55 -10.31 -12.99
N GLN A 175 8.44 -9.81 -12.44
CA GLN A 175 7.45 -10.62 -11.77
C GLN A 175 6.44 -11.24 -12.75
N ASP A 176 5.92 -12.42 -12.40
CA ASP A 176 4.67 -12.92 -12.98
C ASP A 176 3.52 -11.96 -12.57
N GLN A 177 2.67 -11.62 -13.53
CA GLN A 177 1.60 -10.63 -13.38
C GLN A 177 0.26 -11.24 -12.96
N SER A 178 0.17 -12.57 -12.82
CA SER A 178 -1.04 -13.28 -12.40
C SER A 178 -1.64 -12.65 -11.15
N ASP A 179 -2.95 -12.38 -11.15
CA ASP A 179 -3.67 -12.13 -9.91
C ASP A 179 -3.72 -13.43 -9.10
N VAL A 180 -2.80 -13.53 -8.14
CA VAL A 180 -2.68 -14.60 -7.16
C VAL A 180 -2.13 -14.05 -5.84
N TYR A 181 -2.63 -14.62 -4.74
CA TYR A 181 -2.27 -14.29 -3.37
C TYR A 181 -1.43 -15.41 -2.75
N ASP A 182 -0.63 -15.09 -1.73
CA ASP A 182 0.11 -16.09 -0.95
C ASP A 182 -0.85 -17.02 -0.15
N PRO A 183 -0.46 -18.28 0.11
CA PRO A 183 -1.17 -19.14 1.06
C PRO A 183 -1.30 -18.48 2.43
N GLY A 184 -2.44 -18.69 3.11
CA GLY A 184 -2.76 -18.05 4.39
C GLY A 184 -3.30 -16.62 4.29
N VAL A 185 -3.40 -16.05 3.08
CA VAL A 185 -4.25 -14.87 2.85
C VAL A 185 -5.72 -15.30 2.89
N CYS A 186 -6.57 -14.50 3.56
CA CYS A 186 -8.02 -14.65 3.53
C CYS A 186 -8.65 -13.45 2.83
N LEU A 187 -9.34 -13.67 1.71
CA LEU A 187 -9.99 -12.63 0.92
C LEU A 187 -11.39 -12.36 1.46
N GLY A 188 -11.66 -11.09 1.81
CA GLY A 188 -12.88 -10.67 2.48
C GLY A 188 -14.15 -10.86 1.65
N ILE A 189 -15.25 -10.30 2.16
CA ILE A 189 -16.55 -10.33 1.48
C ILE A 189 -17.25 -8.97 1.61
N THR A 190 -17.83 -8.49 0.51
CA THR A 190 -18.65 -7.27 0.49
C THR A 190 -20.07 -7.54 1.00
N ALA A 191 -20.79 -6.48 1.37
CA ALA A 191 -22.22 -6.58 1.69
C ALA A 191 -23.12 -7.05 0.53
N THR A 192 -22.58 -7.16 -0.70
CA THR A 192 -23.26 -7.66 -1.90
C THR A 192 -22.93 -9.11 -2.24
N GLY A 193 -22.15 -9.82 -1.41
CA GLY A 193 -21.72 -11.20 -1.71
C GLY A 193 -20.68 -11.26 -2.83
N SER A 194 -19.76 -10.29 -2.85
CA SER A 194 -18.62 -10.23 -3.77
C SER A 194 -17.31 -10.37 -2.98
N VAL A 195 -16.24 -10.84 -3.61
CA VAL A 195 -14.91 -10.91 -2.96
C VAL A 195 -14.45 -9.49 -2.61
N ALA A 196 -13.80 -9.32 -1.47
CA ALA A 196 -13.21 -8.04 -1.04
C ALA A 196 -11.71 -8.19 -0.74
N ASP A 197 -11.08 -7.07 -0.38
CA ASP A 197 -9.67 -6.99 0.03
C ASP A 197 -9.29 -8.02 1.13
N PRO A 198 -8.01 -8.36 1.27
CA PRO A 198 -7.53 -9.25 2.32
C PRO A 198 -7.88 -8.80 3.74
N VAL A 199 -8.26 -9.79 4.56
CA VAL A 199 -8.63 -9.65 5.96
C VAL A 199 -7.98 -10.74 6.83
N ASP A 200 -7.98 -10.53 8.13
CA ASP A 200 -7.75 -11.58 9.13
C ASP A 200 -8.81 -12.69 8.98
N CYS A 201 -8.37 -13.94 8.82
CA CYS A 201 -9.24 -15.12 8.67
C CYS A 201 -10.22 -15.32 9.84
N LEU A 202 -9.95 -14.75 11.03
CA LEU A 202 -10.89 -14.74 12.15
C LEU A 202 -12.11 -13.83 11.93
N LYS A 203 -12.17 -13.10 10.82
CA LYS A 203 -13.32 -12.27 10.39
C LYS A 203 -14.12 -12.96 9.28
N PRO A 204 -15.37 -12.51 9.01
CA PRO A 204 -16.13 -12.91 7.84
C PRO A 204 -15.36 -12.69 6.53
N HIS A 205 -15.11 -13.76 5.79
CA HIS A 205 -14.37 -13.74 4.53
C HIS A 205 -14.94 -14.79 3.54
N THR A 206 -14.56 -14.67 2.27
CA THR A 206 -15.06 -15.57 1.21
C THR A 206 -14.15 -16.79 1.04
N PHE A 207 -12.84 -16.55 0.95
CA PHE A 207 -11.85 -17.56 0.54
C PHE A 207 -10.60 -17.49 1.41
N GLU A 208 -10.15 -18.63 1.94
CA GLU A 208 -8.78 -18.81 2.43
C GLU A 208 -7.94 -19.42 1.31
N ILE A 209 -6.79 -18.79 1.04
CA ILE A 209 -5.84 -19.25 0.03
C ILE A 209 -4.98 -20.36 0.62
N THR A 210 -4.91 -21.50 -0.06
CA THR A 210 -4.22 -22.72 0.42
C THR A 210 -3.01 -23.10 -0.44
N GLY A 211 -2.91 -22.54 -1.64
CA GLY A 211 -1.81 -22.82 -2.57
C GLY A 211 -1.78 -21.88 -3.78
N VAL A 212 -0.67 -21.95 -4.51
CA VAL A 212 -0.49 -21.34 -5.84
C VAL A 212 0.04 -22.43 -6.76
N VAL A 213 -0.64 -22.67 -7.87
CA VAL A 213 -0.20 -23.60 -8.93
C VAL A 213 0.36 -22.79 -10.09
N THR A 214 1.55 -23.15 -10.57
CA THR A 214 2.05 -22.66 -11.86
C THR A 214 1.62 -23.64 -12.94
N LEU A 215 0.82 -23.18 -13.89
CA LEU A 215 0.32 -23.97 -15.01
C LEU A 215 1.46 -24.38 -15.96
N PRO A 216 1.40 -25.56 -16.61
CA PRO A 216 2.43 -26.01 -17.55
C PRO A 216 2.70 -25.02 -18.69
N PRO A 217 3.96 -24.80 -19.10
CA PRO A 217 4.28 -23.87 -20.19
C PRO A 217 3.86 -24.43 -21.56
N GLY A 218 3.25 -23.60 -22.40
CA GLY A 218 2.84 -23.97 -23.76
C GLY A 218 1.94 -22.94 -24.44
N GLU A 219 1.18 -23.40 -25.42
CA GLU A 219 0.01 -22.69 -25.97
C GLU A 219 -1.08 -22.52 -24.89
N PHE A 220 -2.09 -21.70 -25.15
CA PHE A 220 -3.15 -21.43 -24.17
C PHE A 220 -4.01 -22.69 -23.92
N PRO A 221 -4.07 -23.23 -22.69
CA PRO A 221 -4.96 -24.33 -22.36
C PRO A 221 -6.41 -23.82 -22.22
N PRO A 222 -7.39 -24.40 -22.94
CA PRO A 222 -8.81 -24.20 -22.68
C PRO A 222 -9.19 -24.52 -21.23
N SER A 223 -10.26 -23.92 -20.72
CA SER A 223 -10.59 -23.93 -19.28
C SER A 223 -10.77 -25.34 -18.70
N ASP A 224 -11.34 -26.28 -19.45
CA ASP A 224 -11.48 -27.69 -19.06
C ASP A 224 -10.13 -28.38 -18.82
N GLN A 225 -9.12 -28.06 -19.65
CA GLN A 225 -7.75 -28.56 -19.48
C GLN A 225 -7.02 -27.87 -18.33
N GLN A 226 -7.40 -26.64 -17.98
CA GLN A 226 -6.94 -25.99 -16.74
C GLN A 226 -7.58 -26.64 -15.52
N ASP A 227 -8.88 -26.90 -15.55
CA ASP A 227 -9.64 -27.49 -14.45
C ASP A 227 -9.15 -28.91 -14.11
N ASP A 228 -8.82 -29.76 -15.10
CA ASP A 228 -8.21 -31.08 -14.86
C ASP A 228 -6.89 -31.00 -14.07
N VAL A 229 -6.03 -30.03 -14.41
CA VAL A 229 -4.73 -29.81 -13.74
C VAL A 229 -4.93 -29.20 -12.35
N LEU A 230 -5.78 -28.18 -12.24
CA LEU A 230 -6.01 -27.44 -11.00
C LEU A 230 -6.78 -28.26 -9.98
N PHE A 231 -7.75 -29.09 -10.37
CA PHE A 231 -8.43 -30.02 -9.47
C PHE A 231 -7.44 -30.96 -8.77
N ALA A 232 -6.49 -31.54 -9.53
CA ALA A 232 -5.51 -32.47 -8.99
C ALA A 232 -4.50 -31.79 -8.05
N GLU A 233 -3.87 -30.69 -8.49
CA GLU A 233 -2.83 -30.01 -7.70
C GLU A 233 -3.42 -29.18 -6.55
N CYS A 234 -4.57 -28.51 -6.72
CA CYS A 234 -5.21 -27.80 -5.61
C CYS A 234 -5.81 -28.75 -4.57
N GLY A 235 -6.34 -29.91 -4.96
CA GLY A 235 -6.77 -30.94 -4.01
C GLY A 235 -5.61 -31.41 -3.13
N LYS A 236 -4.43 -31.65 -3.73
CA LYS A 236 -3.18 -32.03 -3.05
C LYS A 236 -2.64 -30.92 -2.14
N LEU A 237 -2.48 -29.70 -2.65
CA LEU A 237 -1.97 -28.55 -1.86
C LEU A 237 -2.90 -28.22 -0.69
N THR A 238 -4.22 -28.28 -0.90
CA THR A 238 -5.20 -28.08 0.17
C THR A 238 -5.13 -29.19 1.22
N ALA A 239 -4.97 -30.46 0.81
CA ALA A 239 -4.82 -31.56 1.76
C ALA A 239 -3.57 -31.41 2.63
N GLU A 240 -2.46 -30.94 2.08
CA GLU A 240 -1.23 -30.63 2.83
C GLU A 240 -1.44 -29.45 3.79
N TYR A 241 -1.94 -28.31 3.28
CA TYR A 241 -2.20 -27.08 4.04
C TYR A 241 -3.13 -27.29 5.24
N THR A 242 -4.17 -28.10 5.05
CA THR A 242 -5.20 -28.41 6.07
C THR A 242 -4.83 -29.58 6.98
N GLY A 243 -3.77 -30.34 6.66
CA GLY A 243 -3.44 -31.59 7.34
C GLY A 243 -4.48 -32.71 7.14
N GLY A 244 -5.21 -32.69 6.02
CA GLY A 244 -6.25 -33.67 5.69
C GLY A 244 -7.58 -33.44 6.40
N ALA A 245 -7.96 -32.19 6.68
CA ALA A 245 -9.22 -31.87 7.34
C ALA A 245 -10.45 -32.16 6.45
N ASP A 246 -11.54 -32.65 7.03
CA ASP A 246 -12.82 -32.81 6.32
C ASP A 246 -13.49 -31.44 6.12
N LEU A 247 -13.18 -30.81 4.99
CA LEU A 247 -13.78 -29.55 4.55
C LEU A 247 -15.30 -29.68 4.33
N LYS A 248 -15.77 -30.84 3.85
CA LYS A 248 -17.19 -31.06 3.58
C LYS A 248 -18.01 -31.12 4.86
N ALA A 249 -17.47 -31.72 5.93
CA ALA A 249 -18.07 -31.66 7.27
C ALA A 249 -18.12 -30.24 7.86
N ARG A 250 -17.29 -29.31 7.36
CA ARG A 250 -17.33 -27.87 7.68
C ARG A 250 -18.23 -27.05 6.74
N GLY A 251 -18.84 -27.66 5.72
CA GLY A 251 -19.61 -26.94 4.68
C GLY A 251 -18.76 -26.19 3.66
N LEU A 252 -17.46 -26.50 3.59
CA LEU A 252 -16.48 -25.84 2.73
C LEU A 252 -16.13 -26.69 1.51
N ILE A 253 -15.74 -26.03 0.42
CA ILE A 253 -15.31 -26.63 -0.85
C ILE A 253 -13.92 -26.11 -1.25
N VAL A 254 -13.17 -26.94 -1.98
CA VAL A 254 -11.96 -26.51 -2.70
C VAL A 254 -12.39 -25.96 -4.06
N THR A 255 -11.81 -24.85 -4.46
CA THR A 255 -11.97 -24.24 -5.79
C THR A 255 -10.67 -23.53 -6.21
N TRP A 256 -10.62 -23.01 -7.42
CA TRP A 256 -9.43 -22.39 -8.01
C TRP A 256 -9.82 -21.32 -9.02
N ASP A 257 -8.83 -20.56 -9.49
CA ASP A 257 -8.99 -19.59 -10.56
C ASP A 257 -8.31 -20.08 -11.85
N THR A 258 -9.02 -20.01 -12.97
CA THR A 258 -8.42 -20.21 -14.29
C THR A 258 -7.77 -18.92 -14.80
N ARG A 259 -6.99 -19.01 -15.88
CA ARG A 259 -6.36 -17.88 -16.58
C ARG A 259 -7.05 -17.65 -17.93
N LEU A 260 -7.22 -16.38 -18.29
CA LEU A 260 -7.81 -15.95 -19.55
C LEU A 260 -6.77 -15.92 -20.69
N PRO A 261 -7.18 -15.96 -21.97
CA PRO A 261 -6.28 -15.88 -23.12
C PRO A 261 -5.38 -14.64 -23.10
N GLU A 262 -5.92 -13.49 -22.67
CA GLU A 262 -5.23 -12.21 -22.55
C GLU A 262 -4.11 -12.28 -21.50
N SER A 263 -4.42 -12.82 -20.31
CA SER A 263 -3.45 -13.08 -19.25
C SER A 263 -2.36 -14.06 -19.69
N TRP A 264 -2.75 -15.10 -20.45
CA TRP A 264 -1.78 -16.04 -21.01
C TRP A 264 -0.83 -15.37 -22.02
N ALA A 265 -1.34 -14.46 -22.86
CA ALA A 265 -0.54 -13.69 -23.80
C ALA A 265 0.41 -12.68 -23.10
N ALA A 266 -0.06 -12.02 -22.03
CA ALA A 266 0.78 -11.15 -21.20
C ALA A 266 1.93 -11.92 -20.52
N GLY A 267 1.67 -13.15 -20.08
CA GLY A 267 2.69 -14.04 -19.53
C GLY A 267 2.36 -14.65 -18.17
N SER A 268 1.19 -14.33 -17.62
CA SER A 268 0.69 -14.85 -16.35
C SER A 268 0.48 -16.37 -16.40
N ARG A 269 1.11 -17.12 -15.49
CA ARG A 269 1.03 -18.59 -15.45
C ARG A 269 0.57 -19.17 -14.12
N GLN A 270 0.19 -18.35 -13.15
CA GLN A 270 -0.14 -18.78 -11.79
C GLN A 270 -1.64 -18.69 -11.51
N ALA A 271 -2.14 -19.65 -10.74
CA ALA A 271 -3.53 -19.78 -10.31
C ALA A 271 -3.59 -20.04 -8.80
N ASN A 272 -4.57 -19.47 -8.10
CA ASN A 272 -4.78 -19.79 -6.69
C ASN A 272 -5.57 -21.08 -6.50
N CYS A 273 -5.17 -21.84 -5.48
CA CYS A 273 -5.97 -22.87 -4.84
C CYS A 273 -6.60 -22.26 -3.58
N LYS A 274 -7.91 -22.34 -3.44
CA LYS A 274 -8.64 -21.65 -2.36
C LYS A 274 -9.79 -22.48 -1.81
N VAL A 275 -10.09 -22.27 -0.53
CA VAL A 275 -11.20 -22.91 0.17
C VAL A 275 -12.22 -21.86 0.54
N GLY A 276 -13.49 -22.12 0.22
CA GLY A 276 -14.61 -21.23 0.53
C GLY A 276 -15.86 -22.01 0.92
N ALA A 277 -16.86 -21.32 1.45
CA ALA A 277 -18.18 -21.90 1.66
C ALA A 277 -18.91 -22.12 0.32
N GLN A 278 -19.79 -23.12 0.26
CA GLN A 278 -20.61 -23.38 -0.93
C GLN A 278 -21.51 -22.18 -1.26
N PRO A 279 -21.44 -21.59 -2.47
CA PRO A 279 -22.32 -20.48 -2.87
C PRO A 279 -23.81 -20.86 -2.83
N VAL A 280 -24.67 -19.90 -2.48
CA VAL A 280 -26.13 -20.05 -2.41
C VAL A 280 -26.76 -19.16 -3.47
N ASP A 281 -27.60 -19.73 -4.33
CA ASP A 281 -28.22 -19.03 -5.48
C ASP A 281 -27.20 -18.24 -6.36
N ASN A 282 -26.01 -18.82 -6.52
CA ASN A 282 -24.82 -18.26 -7.18
C ASN A 282 -24.19 -17.02 -6.49
N VAL A 283 -24.63 -16.67 -5.29
CA VAL A 283 -24.03 -15.61 -4.46
C VAL A 283 -22.98 -16.22 -3.51
N LEU A 284 -21.82 -15.56 -3.40
CA LEU A 284 -20.77 -15.95 -2.46
C LEU A 284 -21.23 -15.66 -1.03
N ILE A 285 -20.91 -16.55 -0.09
CA ILE A 285 -21.30 -16.42 1.32
C ILE A 285 -20.07 -16.41 2.23
N ALA A 286 -20.20 -15.72 3.37
CA ALA A 286 -19.13 -15.56 4.34
C ALA A 286 -18.92 -16.82 5.18
N TRP A 287 -17.69 -17.07 5.61
CA TRP A 287 -17.36 -17.95 6.73
C TRP A 287 -16.25 -17.33 7.60
N GLU A 288 -15.96 -17.96 8.74
CA GLU A 288 -15.00 -17.47 9.75
C GLU A 288 -14.04 -18.58 10.20
N GLY A 289 -12.85 -18.16 10.65
CA GLY A 289 -11.79 -19.05 11.11
C GLY A 289 -10.84 -19.45 9.97
N SER A 290 -10.08 -20.52 10.16
CA SER A 290 -9.15 -21.01 9.13
C SER A 290 -9.29 -22.53 8.97
N VAL A 291 -8.91 -23.05 7.80
CA VAL A 291 -8.74 -24.47 7.49
C VAL A 291 -7.29 -24.93 7.65
N ARG A 292 -6.35 -24.02 7.84
CA ARG A 292 -4.93 -24.32 8.09
C ARG A 292 -4.76 -25.26 9.28
N ASN A 293 -3.92 -26.28 9.12
CA ASN A 293 -3.52 -27.12 10.24
C ASN A 293 -2.81 -26.28 11.32
N PRO A 294 -3.32 -26.20 12.56
CA PRO A 294 -2.72 -25.41 13.63
C PRO A 294 -1.36 -25.97 14.11
N ASN A 295 -1.04 -27.20 13.74
CA ASN A 295 0.25 -27.85 14.03
C ASN A 295 1.23 -27.80 12.84
N ALA A 296 0.84 -27.25 11.69
CA ALA A 296 1.74 -27.13 10.54
C ALA A 296 2.79 -26.04 10.79
N PRO A 297 4.07 -26.26 10.42
CA PRO A 297 5.15 -25.25 10.50
C PRO A 297 4.72 -23.91 9.89
N PRO A 298 5.25 -22.76 10.34
CA PRO A 298 4.93 -21.45 9.76
C PRO A 298 5.07 -21.42 8.24
N LEU A 299 4.21 -20.67 7.56
CA LEU A 299 4.30 -20.54 6.09
C LEU A 299 5.60 -19.81 5.73
N THR A 300 6.39 -20.41 4.85
CA THR A 300 7.66 -19.87 4.38
C THR A 300 7.46 -19.13 3.06
N THR A 301 6.71 -18.03 3.11
CA THR A 301 6.64 -17.05 2.01
C THR A 301 7.93 -16.24 1.96
N SER A 302 8.37 -15.80 0.77
CA SER A 302 9.58 -14.97 0.62
C SER A 302 9.41 -13.56 1.18
N ASN A 303 8.16 -13.09 1.25
CA ASN A 303 7.75 -11.79 1.76
C ASN A 303 6.64 -11.97 2.81
N PRO A 304 6.33 -10.96 3.64
CA PRO A 304 5.11 -10.96 4.45
C PRO A 304 3.85 -11.13 3.57
N PRO A 305 2.92 -12.04 3.91
CA PRO A 305 1.69 -12.22 3.14
C PRO A 305 0.81 -10.96 3.19
N GLN A 306 0.07 -10.71 2.11
CA GLN A 306 -0.84 -9.57 1.96
C GLN A 306 -2.10 -9.74 2.82
N THR A 307 -2.00 -9.53 4.14
CA THR A 307 -3.11 -9.78 5.11
C THR A 307 -3.97 -8.56 5.43
N THR A 308 -3.62 -7.38 4.93
CA THR A 308 -4.37 -6.13 5.13
C THR A 308 -4.07 -5.17 3.98
N ALA A 309 -5.11 -4.61 3.37
CA ALA A 309 -4.98 -3.55 2.38
C ALA A 309 -4.81 -2.16 3.03
N VAL A 310 -3.94 -1.33 2.46
CA VAL A 310 -3.82 0.09 2.78
C VAL A 310 -4.91 0.84 2.01
N GLN A 311 -5.92 1.30 2.74
CA GLN A 311 -6.91 2.24 2.19
C GLN A 311 -6.28 3.63 2.12
N GLN A 312 -6.18 4.20 0.92
CA GLN A 312 -5.49 5.46 0.68
C GLN A 312 -6.49 6.64 0.70
N ASP A 313 -6.13 7.76 1.32
CA ASP A 313 -6.90 9.00 1.26
C ASP A 313 -6.38 9.78 0.04
N GLU A 314 -7.25 9.92 -0.94
CA GLU A 314 -6.91 10.13 -2.34
C GLU A 314 -5.89 11.25 -2.70
N PRO A 315 -4.82 10.86 -3.41
CA PRO A 315 -3.92 11.72 -4.15
C PRO A 315 -3.69 11.18 -5.59
N THR A 316 -4.70 10.50 -6.15
CA THR A 316 -4.66 9.83 -7.45
C THR A 316 -5.81 10.30 -8.38
N GLY A 317 -7.03 10.47 -7.85
CA GLY A 317 -8.21 11.01 -8.55
C GLY A 317 -9.25 11.72 -7.68
N ALA A 318 -9.51 11.19 -6.48
CA ALA A 318 -10.46 11.62 -5.44
C ALA A 318 -10.68 13.12 -5.17
N PRO A 319 -11.85 13.73 -5.48
CA PRO A 319 -12.41 14.77 -4.65
C PRO A 319 -12.96 14.15 -3.34
N LEU A 320 -12.39 14.52 -2.20
CA LEU A 320 -13.01 14.22 -0.90
C LEU A 320 -14.40 14.86 -0.81
N HIS A 321 -15.28 14.21 -0.04
CA HIS A 321 -16.64 14.62 0.34
C HIS A 321 -17.77 14.38 -0.68
N SER A 322 -18.51 13.28 -0.45
CA SER A 322 -19.98 13.31 -0.49
C SER A 322 -20.62 12.66 0.75
N SER A 323 -19.89 12.66 1.87
CA SER A 323 -20.46 12.54 3.21
C SER A 323 -21.13 13.86 3.62
N SER A 324 -22.21 14.22 2.92
CA SER A 324 -23.09 15.35 3.25
C SER A 324 -23.90 15.06 4.52
N SER A 325 -23.21 15.00 5.65
CA SER A 325 -23.81 15.13 6.97
C SER A 325 -24.45 16.51 7.07
N SER A 326 -25.78 16.57 6.89
CA SER A 326 -26.60 17.79 6.98
C SER A 326 -26.67 18.33 8.41
N ALA A 327 -25.54 18.78 8.94
CA ALA A 327 -25.45 19.58 10.15
C ALA A 327 -25.96 20.99 9.85
N ALA A 328 -27.11 21.36 10.41
CA ALA A 328 -27.72 22.66 10.19
C ALA A 328 -26.82 23.82 10.69
N PRO A 329 -26.82 24.98 10.01
CA PRO A 329 -25.95 26.09 10.36
C PRO A 329 -26.27 26.70 11.74
N PRO A 330 -25.26 27.10 12.53
CA PRO A 330 -25.45 27.62 13.87
C PRO A 330 -26.15 28.99 13.85
N SER A 331 -27.24 29.14 14.60
CA SER A 331 -28.06 30.36 14.65
C SER A 331 -28.31 30.82 16.09
N SER A 332 -27.45 31.74 16.57
CA SER A 332 -27.60 32.44 17.86
C SER A 332 -27.52 33.95 17.62
N GLY A 333 -28.67 34.63 17.49
CA GLY A 333 -28.68 36.00 16.93
C GLY A 333 -29.98 36.83 17.01
N SER A 334 -30.83 36.60 18.02
CA SER A 334 -31.84 37.54 18.56
C SER A 334 -32.58 38.53 17.63
N LYS A 335 -33.88 38.29 17.38
CA LYS A 335 -34.98 39.25 17.69
C LYS A 335 -36.40 38.69 17.51
N THR A 336 -37.35 39.37 18.16
CA THR A 336 -38.81 39.16 18.26
C THR A 336 -39.59 39.59 16.98
N PRO A 337 -40.94 39.38 16.84
CA PRO A 337 -41.93 38.92 17.84
C PRO A 337 -42.96 37.83 17.40
N LYS A 338 -43.66 37.28 18.41
CA LYS A 338 -45.08 36.88 18.49
C LYS A 338 -45.94 36.81 17.19
N SER A 339 -46.58 35.65 16.99
CA SER A 339 -48.04 35.54 16.76
C SER A 339 -48.54 34.14 17.13
N ASP A 340 -49.82 34.05 17.47
CA ASP A 340 -50.55 32.84 17.86
C ASP A 340 -51.00 32.03 16.63
N GLU A 341 -51.13 30.70 16.74
CA GLU A 341 -52.44 30.01 16.61
C GLU A 341 -52.33 28.52 17.02
N THR A 342 -53.26 28.07 17.86
CA THR A 342 -53.39 26.66 18.28
C THR A 342 -54.64 26.07 17.64
N THR A 343 -54.53 24.93 16.94
CA THR A 343 -55.55 23.86 16.97
C THR A 343 -54.98 22.54 16.42
N THR A 344 -55.02 21.52 17.27
CA THR A 344 -54.79 20.11 16.92
C THR A 344 -56.15 19.41 16.83
N THR A 345 -56.31 18.43 15.92
CA THR A 345 -56.74 17.04 16.24
C THR A 345 -57.28 16.29 15.00
N ALA A 346 -56.98 15.00 14.94
CA ALA A 346 -57.30 14.08 13.86
C ALA A 346 -58.79 13.76 13.71
N THR A 347 -59.15 13.27 12.52
CA THR A 347 -60.44 12.63 12.22
C THR A 347 -60.43 11.18 12.69
N THR A 348 -61.42 10.78 13.51
CA THR A 348 -61.73 9.36 13.76
C THR A 348 -63.24 9.14 13.70
N THR A 349 -63.69 8.34 12.74
CA THR A 349 -65.09 7.91 12.56
C THR A 349 -65.36 6.61 13.34
N THR A 350 -66.55 6.41 13.93
CA THR A 350 -67.32 5.14 13.92
C THR A 350 -68.58 5.18 14.83
N THR A 351 -69.75 5.09 14.18
CA THR A 351 -71.00 4.38 14.54
C THR A 351 -71.72 4.60 15.90
N SER A 352 -73.05 4.74 15.78
CA SER A 352 -74.04 4.90 16.86
C SER A 352 -74.33 3.63 17.68
N ARG A 353 -74.81 3.83 18.91
CA ARG A 353 -76.16 3.39 19.27
C ARG A 353 -76.81 4.32 20.30
#